data_AF-A0A9X1F2L2-F1
#
_entry.id   AF-A0A9X1F2L2-F1
#
_cell.length_a   1.000
_cell.length_b   1.000
_cell.length_c   1.000
_cell.angle_alpha   90.00
_cell.angle_beta   90.00
_cell.angle_gamma   90.00
#
_symmetry.space_group_name_H-M   'P 1'
#
loop_
_entity.id
_entity.type
_entity.pdbx_description
1 polymer ?
#
loop_
_entity_poly.entity_id
_entity_poly.type
_entity_poly.pdbx_seq_one_letter_code
_entity_poly.pdbx_strand_id
1 'polypeptide(L)'
;MIKVRSLIPAFALASAMITAAPAHATPPDVIDIHEWPFGVSNTHLFVVRTSNDNLGLYESLRVETFLVAIDLKSGAEKMWVLDRLLQVRDYADDGEPLEYVTKRDEGLEPINPYAVLTEYGAVPWDGVSRIGSTWLEPQIAQDEASITVTYGEDTTFRATAEELANKLERVHTFMTENVADHPRMSTISTRGMFADRGIPVTACSPQEVLDFWSMGHGPGKLVRVVCTMGEDEGVTSMVVRLEAVEAAP
;
A
#
# COMPACT_ATOMS: atom_id res chain seq x y z
N MET A 1 -64.78 20.92 -53.71
CA MET A 1 -63.93 21.90 -52.99
C MET A 1 -63.09 21.15 -51.99
N ILE A 2 -61.78 21.11 -52.20
CA ILE A 2 -60.79 20.39 -51.38
C ILE A 2 -60.46 21.30 -50.19
N LYS A 3 -60.70 20.83 -48.96
CA LYS A 3 -60.26 21.51 -47.73
C LYS A 3 -59.16 20.70 -47.03
N VAL A 4 -58.21 21.48 -46.56
CA VAL A 4 -56.82 21.19 -46.27
C VAL A 4 -56.62 20.92 -44.77
N ARG A 5 -55.75 19.94 -44.48
CA ARG A 5 -54.86 19.71 -43.32
C ARG A 5 -55.41 19.97 -41.91
N SER A 6 -55.33 18.92 -41.07
CA SER A 6 -55.04 19.11 -39.64
C SER A 6 -53.77 18.33 -39.30
N LEU A 7 -52.84 19.07 -38.71
CA LEU A 7 -51.48 18.69 -38.36
C LEU A 7 -51.45 17.86 -37.07
N ILE A 8 -50.54 16.91 -37.07
CA ILE A 8 -50.11 16.02 -35.98
C ILE A 8 -49.86 16.83 -34.68
N PRO A 9 -50.49 16.50 -33.55
CA PRO A 9 -50.03 16.92 -32.23
C PRO A 9 -49.49 15.70 -31.49
N ALA A 10 -48.26 15.28 -31.80
CA ALA A 10 -47.61 14.17 -31.11
C ALA A 10 -46.08 14.29 -31.09
N PHE A 11 -45.55 15.52 -31.06
CA PHE A 11 -44.10 15.78 -31.07
C PHE A 11 -43.66 16.85 -30.06
N ALA A 12 -44.40 17.02 -28.96
CA ALA A 12 -44.07 17.94 -27.87
C ALA A 12 -43.56 17.22 -26.61
N LEU A 13 -43.00 16.01 -26.76
CA LEU A 13 -42.45 15.22 -25.64
C LEU A 13 -40.99 14.78 -25.89
N ALA A 14 -40.25 15.52 -26.72
CA ALA A 14 -38.88 15.17 -27.12
C ALA A 14 -37.80 16.19 -26.69
N SER A 15 -38.16 17.28 -26.01
CA SER A 15 -37.22 18.35 -25.64
C SER A 15 -36.98 18.51 -24.13
N ALA A 16 -37.43 17.54 -23.33
CA ALA A 16 -36.97 17.38 -21.96
C ALA A 16 -35.81 16.36 -21.88
N MET A 17 -34.85 16.47 -22.80
CA MET A 17 -33.45 16.21 -22.45
C MET A 17 -33.07 17.43 -21.60
N ILE A 18 -33.45 17.51 -20.32
CA ILE A 18 -32.61 17.00 -19.23
C ILE A 18 -31.19 16.82 -19.77
N THR A 19 -30.54 17.96 -19.98
CA THR A 19 -29.11 18.11 -19.78
C THR A 19 -28.86 17.65 -18.35
N ALA A 20 -28.81 16.34 -18.16
CA ALA A 20 -28.25 15.75 -16.97
C ALA A 20 -26.82 16.26 -16.97
N ALA A 21 -26.57 17.32 -16.19
CA ALA A 21 -25.21 17.65 -15.82
C ALA A 21 -24.57 16.33 -15.39
N PRO A 22 -23.34 16.02 -15.86
CA PRO A 22 -22.69 14.78 -15.47
C PRO A 22 -22.80 14.67 -13.96
N ALA A 23 -23.54 13.68 -13.50
CA ALA A 23 -23.54 13.33 -12.10
C ALA A 23 -22.12 12.81 -11.87
N HIS A 24 -21.23 13.72 -11.46
CA HIS A 24 -19.91 13.36 -11.00
C HIS A 24 -20.16 12.53 -9.74
N ALA A 25 -20.17 11.21 -9.92
CA ALA A 25 -20.23 10.29 -8.80
C ALA A 25 -19.08 10.63 -7.87
N THR A 26 -19.34 10.68 -6.56
CA THR A 26 -18.26 10.74 -5.58
C THR A 26 -17.29 9.60 -5.87
N PRO A 27 -15.97 9.85 -5.92
CA PRO A 27 -15.02 8.78 -6.17
C PRO A 27 -15.12 7.73 -5.06
N PRO A 28 -14.76 6.46 -5.35
CA PRO A 28 -14.59 5.48 -4.29
C PRO A 28 -13.55 5.98 -3.27
N ASP A 29 -13.76 5.65 -2.00
CA ASP A 29 -12.76 5.88 -0.96
C ASP A 29 -11.63 4.84 -1.15
N VAL A 30 -10.45 5.29 -1.57
CA VAL A 30 -9.31 4.41 -1.87
C VAL A 30 -8.17 4.69 -0.92
N ILE A 31 -7.66 3.63 -0.30
CA ILE A 31 -6.48 3.68 0.55
C ILE A 31 -5.47 2.63 0.08
N ASP A 32 -4.25 3.05 -0.20
CA ASP A 32 -3.13 2.18 -0.50
C ASP A 32 -2.11 2.15 0.64
N ILE A 33 -1.47 1.01 0.84
CA ILE A 33 -0.35 0.81 1.76
C ILE A 33 0.79 0.20 0.96
N HIS A 34 1.98 0.75 1.07
CA HIS A 34 3.18 0.22 0.43
C HIS A 34 4.34 0.14 1.40
N GLU A 35 4.90 -1.05 1.57
CA GLU A 35 6.17 -1.26 2.28
C GLU A 35 7.31 -1.41 1.28
N TRP A 36 8.43 -0.73 1.54
CA TRP A 36 9.67 -0.90 0.80
C TRP A 36 10.82 -1.16 1.77
N PRO A 37 11.68 -2.16 1.51
CA PRO A 37 12.83 -2.38 2.37
C PRO A 37 13.78 -1.18 2.27
N PHE A 38 14.23 -0.72 3.43
CA PHE A 38 15.08 0.46 3.57
C PHE A 38 16.45 0.14 4.13
N GLY A 39 16.53 -0.86 5.02
CA GLY A 39 17.78 -1.35 5.58
C GLY A 39 17.59 -2.63 6.36
N VAL A 40 18.68 -3.23 6.78
CA VAL A 40 18.66 -4.48 7.55
C VAL A 40 19.83 -4.52 8.52
N SER A 41 19.61 -5.12 9.69
CA SER A 41 20.64 -5.50 10.64
C SER A 41 20.53 -6.99 10.96
N ASN A 42 21.35 -7.47 11.88
CA ASN A 42 21.28 -8.84 12.36
C ASN A 42 19.99 -9.16 13.13
N THR A 43 19.27 -8.13 13.59
CA THR A 43 18.09 -8.28 14.45
C THR A 43 16.84 -7.63 13.87
N HIS A 44 16.96 -6.68 12.94
CA HIS A 44 15.82 -5.93 12.44
C HIS A 44 15.82 -5.81 10.92
N LEU A 45 14.62 -5.90 10.33
CA LEU A 45 14.34 -5.39 8.99
C LEU A 45 13.75 -3.98 9.12
N PHE A 46 14.27 -3.03 8.36
CA PHE A 46 13.72 -1.69 8.27
C PHE A 46 12.95 -1.55 6.97
N VAL A 47 11.69 -1.13 7.07
CA VAL A 47 10.87 -0.80 5.91
C VAL A 47 10.39 0.65 5.98
N VAL A 48 10.29 1.30 4.83
CA VAL A 48 9.49 2.51 4.67
C VAL A 48 8.08 2.07 4.34
N ARG A 49 7.14 2.35 5.24
CA ARG A 49 5.70 2.10 5.05
C ARG A 49 5.02 3.40 4.69
N THR A 50 4.37 3.45 3.55
CA THR A 50 3.66 4.65 3.07
C THR A 50 2.18 4.32 2.89
N SER A 51 1.31 5.18 3.39
CA SER A 51 -0.12 5.13 3.08
C SER A 51 -0.53 6.28 2.18
N ASN A 52 -1.36 6.00 1.19
CA ASN A 52 -1.99 6.98 0.31
C ASN A 52 -3.50 6.87 0.49
N ASP A 53 -4.18 7.95 0.91
CA ASP A 53 -5.64 8.00 1.08
C ASP A 53 -6.19 9.15 0.22
N ASN A 54 -7.14 8.86 -0.68
CA ASN A 54 -7.74 9.89 -1.52
C ASN A 54 -8.81 10.75 -0.80
N LEU A 55 -9.12 10.44 0.46
CA LEU A 55 -10.10 11.14 1.30
C LEU A 55 -11.52 11.21 0.69
N GLY A 56 -11.84 10.31 -0.26
CA GLY A 56 -13.11 10.32 -0.98
C GLY A 56 -13.26 11.52 -1.93
N LEU A 57 -12.14 12.06 -2.43
CA LEU A 57 -12.09 13.21 -3.33
C LEU A 57 -11.15 12.92 -4.50
N TYR A 58 -11.50 13.38 -5.71
CA TYR A 58 -10.69 13.12 -6.92
C TYR A 58 -9.35 13.87 -6.93
N GLU A 59 -9.27 14.95 -6.15
CA GLU A 59 -8.17 15.91 -6.21
C GLU A 59 -7.55 16.17 -4.83
N SER A 60 -7.75 15.23 -3.91
CA SER A 60 -7.10 15.23 -2.60
C SER A 60 -6.31 13.94 -2.44
N LEU A 61 -5.14 14.06 -1.83
CA LEU A 61 -4.30 12.93 -1.49
C LEU A 61 -3.63 13.19 -0.14
N ARG A 62 -3.87 12.30 0.81
CA ARG A 62 -3.16 12.24 2.08
C ARG A 62 -2.08 11.17 1.99
N VAL A 63 -0.84 11.57 2.20
CA VAL A 63 0.30 10.65 2.25
C VAL A 63 0.89 10.67 3.66
N GLU A 64 1.05 9.49 4.26
CA GLU A 64 1.79 9.33 5.51
C GLU A 64 2.90 8.31 5.33
N THR A 65 4.12 8.69 5.72
CA THR A 65 5.31 7.86 5.54
C THR A 65 5.95 7.59 6.89
N PHE A 66 6.19 6.31 7.17
CA PHE A 66 6.79 5.81 8.39
C PHE A 66 8.06 5.03 8.07
N LEU A 67 9.09 5.19 8.89
CA LEU A 67 10.15 4.19 9.01
C LEU A 67 9.70 3.19 10.08
N VAL A 68 9.73 1.90 9.76
CA VAL A 68 9.32 0.84 10.66
C VAL A 68 10.46 -0.16 10.80
N ALA A 69 10.95 -0.33 12.03
CA ALA A 69 11.88 -1.40 12.39
C ALA A 69 11.07 -2.62 12.86
N ILE A 70 11.27 -3.75 12.19
CA ILE A 70 10.60 -5.02 12.46
C ILE A 70 11.64 -5.96 13.04
N ASP A 71 11.47 -6.37 14.30
CA ASP A 71 12.34 -7.37 14.91
C ASP A 71 12.19 -8.71 14.17
N LEU A 72 13.30 -9.24 13.67
CA LEU A 72 13.32 -10.44 12.80
C LEU A 72 12.86 -11.70 13.53
N LYS A 73 12.91 -11.75 14.86
CA LYS A 73 12.57 -12.95 15.65
C LYS A 73 11.11 -12.93 16.10
N SER A 74 10.64 -11.81 16.62
CA SER A 74 9.33 -11.64 17.24
C SER A 74 8.30 -11.00 16.31
N GLY A 75 8.75 -10.30 15.26
CA GLY A 75 7.89 -9.49 14.41
C GLY A 75 7.38 -8.20 15.07
N ALA A 76 7.88 -7.84 16.27
CA ALA A 76 7.51 -6.61 16.94
C ALA A 76 7.96 -5.39 16.12
N GLU A 77 7.10 -4.37 16.04
CA GLU A 77 7.35 -3.17 15.25
C GLU A 77 7.62 -1.96 16.14
N LYS A 78 8.62 -1.15 15.77
CA LYS A 78 8.86 0.20 16.29
C LYS A 78 8.88 1.17 15.12
N MET A 79 8.30 2.36 15.30
CA MET A 79 8.17 3.31 14.19
C MET A 79 8.66 4.70 14.49
N TRP A 80 8.88 5.42 13.39
CA TRP A 80 9.20 6.83 13.34
C TRP A 80 8.41 7.45 12.18
N VAL A 81 7.71 8.56 12.44
CA VAL A 81 7.00 9.31 11.40
C VAL A 81 8.02 10.10 10.59
N LEU A 82 8.14 9.82 9.28
CA LEU A 82 9.09 10.51 8.41
C LEU A 82 8.47 11.76 7.77
N ASP A 83 7.27 11.64 7.23
CA ASP A 83 6.54 12.75 6.63
C ASP A 83 5.04 12.50 6.70
N ARG A 84 4.27 13.58 6.75
CA ARG A 84 2.82 13.57 6.61
C ARG A 84 2.42 14.78 5.82
N LEU A 85 1.82 14.56 4.66
CA LEU A 85 1.44 15.63 3.76
C LEU A 85 0.03 15.43 3.21
N LEU A 86 -0.65 16.55 3.02
CA LEU A 86 -1.93 16.66 2.34
C LEU A 86 -1.69 17.43 1.05
N GLN A 87 -1.96 16.80 -0.07
CA GLN A 87 -2.05 17.46 -1.37
C GLN A 87 -3.52 17.71 -1.68
N VAL A 88 -3.89 18.96 -1.94
CA VAL A 88 -5.23 19.36 -2.34
C VAL A 88 -5.13 20.29 -3.53
N ARG A 89 -6.10 20.22 -4.43
CA ARG A 89 -6.22 21.21 -5.50
C ARG A 89 -6.72 22.54 -4.96
N ASP A 90 -6.00 23.60 -5.29
CA ASP A 90 -6.44 24.96 -5.01
C ASP A 90 -7.34 25.48 -6.14
N TYR A 91 -8.27 26.34 -5.78
CA TYR A 91 -9.28 26.88 -6.69
C TYR A 91 -9.29 28.39 -6.59
N ALA A 92 -9.33 29.06 -7.75
CA ALA A 92 -9.51 30.51 -7.80
C ALA A 92 -10.91 30.92 -7.30
N ASP A 93 -11.10 32.22 -7.06
CA ASP A 93 -12.39 32.77 -6.62
C ASP A 93 -13.54 32.50 -7.61
N ASP A 94 -13.21 32.27 -8.89
CA ASP A 94 -14.16 31.90 -9.95
C ASP A 94 -14.44 30.38 -10.03
N GLY A 95 -13.79 29.58 -9.19
CA GLY A 95 -13.92 28.13 -9.16
C GLY A 95 -13.06 27.40 -10.20
N GLU A 96 -12.20 28.10 -10.95
CA GLU A 96 -11.27 27.44 -11.86
C GLU A 96 -10.13 26.76 -11.07
N PRO A 97 -9.75 25.53 -11.45
CA PRO A 97 -8.67 24.83 -10.77
C PRO A 97 -7.33 25.51 -11.07
N LEU A 98 -6.58 25.81 -10.02
CA LEU A 98 -5.23 26.34 -10.10
C LEU A 98 -4.22 25.20 -10.04
N GLU A 99 -3.34 25.23 -9.03
CA GLU A 99 -2.29 24.25 -8.80
C GLU A 99 -2.62 23.34 -7.60
N TYR A 100 -1.88 22.24 -7.49
CA TYR A 100 -1.92 21.43 -6.28
C TYR A 100 -1.07 22.09 -5.20
N VAL A 101 -1.66 22.29 -4.03
CA VAL A 101 -0.97 22.79 -2.85
C VAL A 101 -0.66 21.61 -1.94
N THR A 102 0.62 21.45 -1.62
CA THR A 102 1.09 20.45 -0.65
C THR A 102 1.28 21.11 0.72
N LYS A 103 0.56 20.62 1.72
CA LYS A 103 0.65 21.04 3.12
C LYS A 103 1.23 19.91 3.94
N ARG A 104 2.31 20.15 4.67
CA ARG A 104 2.83 19.19 5.66
C ARG A 104 2.17 19.44 7.01
N ASP A 105 1.99 18.37 7.78
CA ASP A 105 1.54 18.52 9.17
C ASP A 105 2.55 19.35 9.97
N GLU A 106 2.04 20.25 10.79
CA GLU A 106 2.87 21.07 11.68
C GLU A 106 3.38 20.25 12.87
N GLY A 107 4.54 20.63 13.40
CA GLY A 107 5.09 20.04 14.63
C GLY A 107 5.74 18.66 14.47
N LEU A 108 5.87 18.14 13.25
CA LEU A 108 6.69 16.96 12.99
C LEU A 108 8.18 17.30 13.11
N GLU A 109 8.86 16.66 14.04
CA GLU A 109 10.32 16.74 14.13
C GLU A 109 10.95 15.97 12.96
N PRO A 110 11.88 16.57 12.20
CA PRO A 110 12.55 15.87 11.11
C PRO A 110 13.35 14.68 11.63
N ILE A 111 13.09 13.49 11.08
CA ILE A 111 13.83 12.27 11.40
C ILE A 111 14.74 11.93 10.23
N ASN A 112 16.04 11.77 10.51
CA ASN A 112 16.98 11.23 9.53
C ASN A 112 16.93 9.69 9.60
N PRO A 113 16.34 9.00 8.61
CA PRO A 113 16.17 7.55 8.68
C PRO A 113 17.51 6.79 8.67
N TYR A 114 18.57 7.38 8.11
CA TYR A 114 19.91 6.78 8.13
C TYR A 114 20.58 6.87 9.52
N ALA A 115 20.23 7.88 10.32
CA ALA A 115 20.68 7.96 11.71
C ALA A 115 20.06 6.83 12.54
N VAL A 116 18.77 6.54 12.30
CA VAL A 116 18.09 5.38 12.91
C VAL A 116 18.75 4.07 12.49
N LEU A 117 19.06 3.87 11.20
CA LEU A 117 19.81 2.67 10.77
C LEU A 117 21.15 2.54 11.51
N THR A 118 21.88 3.64 11.65
CA THR A 118 23.19 3.66 12.33
C THR A 118 23.08 3.27 13.80
N GLU A 119 22.05 3.76 14.51
CA GLU A 119 21.78 3.41 15.92
C GLU A 119 21.58 1.89 16.11
N TYR A 120 20.97 1.23 15.13
CA TYR A 120 20.70 -0.21 15.15
C TYR A 120 21.79 -1.07 14.51
N GLY A 121 22.93 -0.47 14.12
CA GLY A 121 23.99 -1.17 13.38
C GLY A 121 23.50 -1.77 12.06
N ALA A 122 22.48 -1.15 11.46
CA ALA A 122 21.89 -1.58 10.21
C ALA A 122 22.64 -0.98 9.02
N VAL A 123 22.54 -1.67 7.89
CA VAL A 123 23.05 -1.22 6.60
C VAL A 123 21.89 -0.87 5.66
N PRO A 124 22.03 0.17 4.81
CA PRO A 124 21.04 0.49 3.79
C PRO A 124 20.77 -0.69 2.84
N TRP A 125 19.51 -0.81 2.40
CA TRP A 125 19.05 -1.95 1.59
C TRP A 125 19.78 -2.05 0.24
N ASP A 126 20.07 -0.93 -0.40
CA ASP A 126 20.84 -0.86 -1.65
C ASP A 126 22.26 -1.40 -1.51
N GLY A 127 22.83 -1.30 -0.30
CA GLY A 127 24.13 -1.86 0.06
C GLY A 127 24.14 -3.39 0.21
N VAL A 128 23.00 -4.03 0.52
CA VAL A 128 22.93 -5.49 0.77
C VAL A 128 22.18 -6.28 -0.29
N SER A 129 21.22 -5.65 -0.98
CA SER A 129 20.39 -6.31 -1.99
C SER A 129 21.14 -6.69 -3.27
N ARG A 130 22.35 -6.15 -3.44
CA ARG A 130 23.21 -6.39 -4.61
C ARG A 130 24.41 -7.29 -4.32
N ILE A 131 24.75 -7.49 -3.05
CA ILE A 131 25.92 -8.27 -2.67
C ILE A 131 25.50 -9.74 -2.58
N GLY A 132 25.65 -10.42 -3.71
CA GLY A 132 25.43 -11.87 -3.77
C GLY A 132 24.02 -12.29 -4.16
N SER A 133 23.31 -11.51 -5.00
CA SER A 133 22.21 -12.08 -5.79
C SER A 133 22.75 -13.35 -6.43
N THR A 134 22.28 -14.50 -5.96
CA THR A 134 22.73 -15.80 -6.43
C THR A 134 22.55 -15.83 -7.94
N TRP A 135 23.50 -16.40 -8.68
CA TRP A 135 23.40 -16.61 -10.13
C TRP A 135 22.19 -17.48 -10.54
N LEU A 136 21.45 -18.01 -9.57
CA LEU A 136 20.25 -18.79 -9.76
C LEU A 136 19.05 -17.87 -9.65
N GLU A 137 18.29 -17.78 -10.75
CA GLU A 137 16.99 -17.10 -10.76
C GLU A 137 16.03 -17.84 -9.81
N PRO A 138 15.40 -17.12 -8.87
CA PRO A 138 14.44 -17.74 -7.95
C PRO A 138 13.20 -18.18 -8.72
N GLN A 139 12.68 -19.36 -8.37
CA GLN A 139 11.36 -19.80 -8.80
C GLN A 139 10.36 -19.50 -7.68
N ILE A 140 9.33 -18.72 -7.99
CA ILE A 140 8.25 -18.39 -7.06
C ILE A 140 7.06 -19.29 -7.40
N ALA A 141 6.56 -20.00 -6.39
CA ALA A 141 5.30 -20.73 -6.46
C ALA A 141 4.36 -20.22 -5.37
N GLN A 142 3.07 -20.15 -5.68
CA GLN A 142 2.03 -19.85 -4.72
C GLN A 142 0.94 -20.90 -4.82
N ASP A 143 0.51 -21.42 -3.68
CA ASP A 143 -0.70 -22.21 -3.54
C ASP A 143 -1.61 -21.60 -2.45
N GLU A 144 -2.74 -22.22 -2.16
CA GLU A 144 -3.68 -21.74 -1.14
C GLU A 144 -3.07 -21.71 0.28
N ALA A 145 -2.03 -22.51 0.53
CA ALA A 145 -1.45 -22.70 1.85
C ALA A 145 -0.16 -21.88 2.05
N SER A 146 0.53 -21.47 0.99
CA SER A 146 1.84 -20.83 1.10
C SER A 146 2.33 -20.12 -0.16
N ILE A 147 3.29 -19.23 0.07
CA ILE A 147 4.23 -18.73 -0.94
C ILE A 147 5.55 -19.44 -0.72
N THR A 148 6.09 -20.04 -1.77
CA THR A 148 7.37 -20.77 -1.76
C THR A 148 8.33 -20.14 -2.76
N VAL A 149 9.58 -19.97 -2.36
CA VAL A 149 10.67 -19.50 -3.23
C VAL A 149 11.79 -20.53 -3.22
N THR A 150 12.14 -21.04 -4.40
CA THR A 150 13.14 -22.08 -4.58
C THR A 150 14.34 -21.55 -5.37
N TYR A 151 15.54 -21.90 -4.91
CA TYR A 151 16.82 -21.64 -5.57
C TYR A 151 17.52 -22.96 -5.87
N GLY A 152 17.62 -23.32 -7.15
CA GLY A 152 18.20 -24.60 -7.55
C GLY A 152 17.40 -25.80 -7.03
N GLU A 153 18.06 -26.92 -6.76
CA GLU A 153 17.39 -28.17 -6.37
C GLU A 153 17.16 -28.29 -4.85
N ASP A 154 17.98 -27.63 -4.02
CA ASP A 154 18.06 -27.95 -2.59
C ASP A 154 17.67 -26.80 -1.64
N THR A 155 17.47 -25.59 -2.14
CA THR A 155 17.22 -24.43 -1.26
C THR A 155 15.81 -23.89 -1.46
N THR A 156 14.94 -24.13 -0.47
CA THR A 156 13.54 -23.69 -0.51
C THR A 156 13.21 -22.86 0.72
N PHE A 157 12.51 -21.75 0.49
CA PHE A 157 12.00 -20.86 1.53
C PHE A 157 10.49 -20.74 1.41
N ARG A 158 9.80 -20.55 2.53
CA ARG A 158 8.33 -20.54 2.56
C ARG A 158 7.79 -19.49 3.53
N ALA A 159 6.67 -18.90 3.15
CA ALA A 159 5.74 -18.23 4.06
C ALA A 159 4.36 -18.88 3.92
N THR A 160 3.80 -19.33 5.02
CA THR A 160 2.48 -19.95 5.10
C THR A 160 1.36 -18.90 5.03
N ALA A 161 0.15 -19.33 4.70
CA ALA A 161 -1.04 -18.48 4.69
C ALA A 161 -1.31 -17.87 6.07
N GLU A 162 -1.02 -18.60 7.16
CA GLU A 162 -1.14 -18.09 8.53
C GLU A 162 -0.13 -16.97 8.80
N GLU A 163 1.13 -17.12 8.37
CA GLU A 163 2.15 -16.06 8.50
C GLU A 163 1.79 -14.82 7.69
N LEU A 164 1.22 -15.00 6.49
CA LEU A 164 0.71 -13.90 5.66
C LEU A 164 -0.47 -13.19 6.32
N ALA A 165 -1.46 -13.94 6.84
CA ALA A 165 -2.58 -13.37 7.58
C ALA A 165 -2.10 -12.58 8.80
N ASN A 166 -1.19 -13.16 9.58
CA ASN A 166 -0.61 -12.51 10.76
C ASN A 166 0.17 -11.24 10.40
N LYS A 167 0.89 -11.21 9.27
CA LYS A 167 1.57 -10.00 8.79
C LYS A 167 0.57 -8.94 8.33
N LEU A 168 -0.48 -9.31 7.59
CA LEU A 168 -1.54 -8.38 7.20
C LEU A 168 -2.21 -7.75 8.42
N GLU A 169 -2.58 -8.56 9.42
CA GLU A 169 -3.20 -8.08 10.65
C GLU A 169 -2.29 -7.09 11.41
N ARG A 170 -0.98 -7.38 11.47
CA ARG A 170 -0.02 -6.45 12.07
C ARG A 170 0.08 -5.12 11.31
N VAL A 171 0.13 -5.16 9.98
CA VAL A 171 0.15 -3.94 9.16
C VAL A 171 -1.14 -3.14 9.35
N HIS A 172 -2.29 -3.82 9.41
CA HIS A 172 -3.60 -3.22 9.62
C HIS A 172 -3.74 -2.58 11.01
N THR A 173 -3.39 -3.31 12.06
CA THR A 173 -3.34 -2.80 13.44
C THR A 173 -2.41 -1.59 13.51
N PHE A 174 -1.21 -1.70 12.95
CA PHE A 174 -0.25 -0.59 12.90
C PHE A 174 -0.86 0.65 12.24
N MET A 175 -1.47 0.50 11.07
CA MET A 175 -2.04 1.64 10.36
C MET A 175 -3.16 2.26 11.19
N THR A 176 -4.09 1.46 11.71
CA THR A 176 -5.21 1.92 12.54
C THR A 176 -4.75 2.73 13.75
N GLU A 177 -3.67 2.31 14.42
CA GLU A 177 -3.14 2.98 15.61
C GLU A 177 -2.36 4.26 15.28
N ASN A 178 -1.69 4.33 14.13
CA ASN A 178 -0.66 5.35 13.87
C ASN A 178 -1.02 6.38 12.81
N VAL A 179 -2.04 6.13 11.98
CA VAL A 179 -2.55 7.10 11.01
C VAL A 179 -3.32 8.23 11.69
N ALA A 180 -3.18 9.45 11.15
CA ALA A 180 -4.00 10.59 11.58
C ALA A 180 -5.37 10.57 10.90
N ASP A 181 -6.42 10.90 11.64
CA ASP A 181 -7.73 11.16 11.02
C ASP A 181 -7.68 12.50 10.26
N HIS A 182 -8.14 12.50 9.02
CA HIS A 182 -8.29 13.70 8.19
C HIS A 182 -9.75 13.93 7.81
N PRO A 183 -10.18 15.19 7.66
CA PRO A 183 -11.48 15.50 7.09
C PRO A 183 -11.62 14.84 5.71
N ARG A 184 -12.73 14.11 5.53
CA ARG A 184 -13.06 13.41 4.29
C ARG A 184 -14.55 13.51 4.01
N MET A 185 -14.96 13.15 2.80
CA MET A 185 -16.38 13.20 2.39
C MET A 185 -17.24 12.10 3.02
N SER A 186 -16.61 10.96 3.30
CA SER A 186 -17.26 9.81 3.93
C SER A 186 -17.55 10.05 5.41
N THR A 187 -18.55 9.36 5.97
CA THR A 187 -18.86 9.45 7.41
C THR A 187 -17.93 8.60 8.28
N ILE A 188 -17.22 7.66 7.67
CA ILE A 188 -16.17 6.86 8.34
C ILE A 188 -14.89 7.70 8.44
N SER A 189 -14.13 7.58 9.51
CA SER A 189 -12.82 8.25 9.62
C SER A 189 -11.74 7.47 8.85
N THR A 190 -10.58 8.09 8.60
CA THR A 190 -9.44 7.36 8.00
C THR A 190 -9.04 6.15 8.84
N ARG A 191 -8.99 6.27 10.19
CA ARG A 191 -8.75 5.10 11.05
C ARG A 191 -9.85 4.04 10.94
N GLY A 192 -11.11 4.47 10.87
CA GLY A 192 -12.24 3.55 10.68
C GLY A 192 -12.12 2.76 9.37
N MET A 193 -11.71 3.42 8.29
CA MET A 193 -11.47 2.75 7.01
C MET A 193 -10.36 1.72 7.08
N PHE A 194 -9.27 2.01 7.79
CA PHE A 194 -8.28 0.98 8.08
C PHE A 194 -8.94 -0.13 8.88
N ALA A 195 -9.51 0.15 10.05
CA ALA A 195 -10.09 -0.84 10.96
C ALA A 195 -11.09 -1.81 10.28
N ASP A 196 -11.92 -1.33 9.37
CA ASP A 196 -12.94 -2.13 8.68
C ASP A 196 -12.38 -2.91 7.46
N ARG A 197 -11.12 -2.68 7.09
CA ARG A 197 -10.47 -3.32 5.92
C ARG A 197 -10.05 -4.76 6.22
N GLY A 198 -10.91 -5.71 5.88
CA GLY A 198 -10.58 -7.14 5.91
C GLY A 198 -9.99 -7.63 4.58
N ILE A 199 -8.67 -7.79 4.49
CA ILE A 199 -7.99 -8.32 3.29
C ILE A 199 -7.80 -9.83 3.43
N PRO A 200 -8.47 -10.69 2.63
CA PRO A 200 -8.22 -12.12 2.69
C PRO A 200 -6.86 -12.45 2.06
N VAL A 201 -6.15 -13.45 2.60
CA VAL A 201 -4.85 -13.90 2.04
C VAL A 201 -4.98 -14.40 0.60
N THR A 202 -6.16 -14.89 0.20
CA THR A 202 -6.44 -15.30 -1.19
C THR A 202 -6.43 -14.15 -2.19
N ALA A 203 -6.53 -12.90 -1.72
CA ALA A 203 -6.38 -11.70 -2.54
C ALA A 203 -4.91 -11.26 -2.71
N CYS A 204 -3.96 -11.99 -2.11
CA CYS A 204 -2.55 -11.67 -2.12
C CYS A 204 -1.78 -12.48 -3.17
N SER A 205 -0.80 -11.85 -3.81
CA SER A 205 0.11 -12.48 -4.77
C SER A 205 1.55 -12.03 -4.54
N PRO A 206 2.56 -12.93 -4.66
CA PRO A 206 3.96 -12.52 -4.64
C PRO A 206 4.29 -11.78 -5.95
N GLN A 207 5.03 -10.69 -5.84
CA GLN A 207 5.42 -9.85 -6.98
C GLN A 207 6.93 -9.87 -7.24
N GLU A 208 7.73 -9.87 -6.17
CA GLU A 208 9.17 -9.68 -6.27
C GLU A 208 9.88 -10.41 -5.12
N VAL A 209 10.95 -11.13 -5.42
CA VAL A 209 11.85 -11.66 -4.39
C VAL A 209 12.89 -10.59 -4.05
N LEU A 210 13.00 -10.30 -2.77
CA LEU A 210 13.84 -9.27 -2.19
C LEU A 210 14.97 -9.95 -1.43
N ASP A 211 16.01 -10.33 -2.17
CA ASP A 211 17.19 -11.00 -1.65
C ASP A 211 18.11 -10.06 -0.90
N PHE A 212 18.67 -10.53 0.21
CA PHE A 212 19.74 -9.83 0.90
C PHE A 212 20.73 -10.77 1.58
N TRP A 213 21.93 -10.26 1.80
CA TRP A 213 22.94 -10.91 2.59
C TRP A 213 23.28 -10.04 3.81
N SER A 214 23.32 -10.66 5.00
CA SER A 214 23.81 -10.01 6.22
C SER A 214 25.02 -10.75 6.75
N MET A 215 26.04 -10.02 7.21
CA MET A 215 27.24 -10.64 7.79
C MET A 215 26.88 -11.50 9.01
N GLY A 216 27.28 -12.78 8.98
CA GLY A 216 27.06 -13.71 10.10
C GLY A 216 25.68 -14.37 10.13
N HIS A 217 24.78 -13.98 9.23
CA HIS A 217 23.50 -14.66 9.00
C HIS A 217 23.51 -15.20 7.57
N GLY A 218 22.84 -16.34 7.33
CA GLY A 218 22.68 -16.84 5.96
C GLY A 218 21.96 -15.81 5.06
N PRO A 219 21.83 -16.08 3.76
CA PRO A 219 21.04 -15.23 2.89
C PRO A 219 19.62 -15.12 3.44
N GLY A 220 19.20 -13.90 3.75
CA GLY A 220 17.83 -13.62 4.17
C GLY A 220 16.96 -13.50 2.92
N LYS A 221 15.75 -14.07 2.99
CA LYS A 221 14.80 -14.07 1.89
C LYS A 221 13.56 -13.31 2.28
N LEU A 222 13.27 -12.26 1.53
CA LEU A 222 12.01 -11.54 1.62
C LEU A 222 11.26 -11.71 0.31
N VAL A 223 9.94 -11.61 0.36
CA VAL A 223 9.09 -11.49 -0.81
C VAL A 223 8.18 -10.29 -0.64
N ARG A 224 8.05 -9.49 -1.69
CA ARG A 224 7.01 -8.49 -1.79
C ARG A 224 5.71 -9.19 -2.14
N VAL A 225 4.72 -9.04 -1.27
CA VAL A 225 3.36 -9.55 -1.48
C VAL A 225 2.46 -8.35 -1.72
N VAL A 226 1.63 -8.43 -2.75
CA VAL A 226 0.64 -7.41 -3.08
C VAL A 226 -0.74 -8.02 -2.98
N CYS A 227 -1.61 -7.40 -2.19
CA CYS A 227 -2.98 -7.80 -1.98
C CYS A 227 -3.95 -6.75 -2.55
N THR A 228 -4.91 -7.20 -3.36
CA THR A 228 -5.87 -6.35 -4.07
C THR A 228 -7.29 -6.87 -3.82
N MET A 229 -8.19 -6.07 -3.24
CA MET A 229 -9.54 -6.54 -2.89
C MET A 229 -10.58 -6.34 -4.02
N GLY A 230 -10.26 -5.50 -5.01
CA GLY A 230 -11.11 -5.20 -6.16
C GLY A 230 -10.48 -4.10 -7.01
N GLU A 231 -11.10 -3.76 -8.15
CA GLU A 231 -10.60 -2.71 -9.06
C GLU A 231 -10.59 -1.32 -8.38
N ASP A 232 -11.46 -1.09 -7.39
CA ASP A 232 -11.63 0.19 -6.69
C ASP A 232 -11.31 0.12 -5.18
N GLU A 233 -10.71 -0.96 -4.68
CA GLU A 233 -10.56 -1.23 -3.23
C GLU A 233 -9.10 -1.14 -2.73
N GLY A 234 -8.32 -0.27 -3.36
CA GLY A 234 -6.92 0.01 -3.01
C GLY A 234 -6.00 -1.22 -2.98
N VAL A 235 -4.73 -0.97 -2.66
CA VAL A 235 -3.67 -1.96 -2.72
C VAL A 235 -2.92 -2.01 -1.39
N THR A 236 -2.63 -3.21 -0.90
CA THR A 236 -1.69 -3.39 0.23
C THR A 236 -0.48 -4.18 -0.25
N SER A 237 0.66 -3.50 -0.36
CA SER A 237 1.96 -4.10 -0.62
C SER A 237 2.75 -4.20 0.68
N MET A 238 3.12 -5.43 1.05
CA MET A 238 3.89 -5.73 2.25
C MET A 238 5.15 -6.53 1.92
N VAL A 239 6.17 -6.39 2.76
CA VAL A 239 7.39 -7.18 2.70
C VAL A 239 7.29 -8.30 3.72
N VAL A 240 7.37 -9.55 3.24
CA VAL A 240 7.21 -10.75 4.06
C VAL A 240 8.54 -11.49 4.10
N ARG A 241 8.96 -11.91 5.29
CA ARG A 241 10.12 -12.79 5.45
C ARG A 241 9.73 -14.23 5.15
N LEU A 242 10.58 -14.94 4.42
CA LEU A 242 10.45 -16.36 4.18
C LEU A 242 11.38 -17.15 5.12
N GLU A 243 10.88 -18.25 5.66
CA GLU A 243 11.68 -19.15 6.49
C GLU A 243 12.22 -20.32 5.64
N ALA A 244 13.44 -20.78 5.96
CA ALA A 244 14.03 -21.92 5.28
C ALA A 244 13.22 -23.19 5.58
N VAL A 245 12.93 -23.97 4.54
CA VAL A 245 12.33 -25.30 4.68
C VAL A 245 13.47 -26.29 4.81
N GLU A 246 13.55 -27.03 5.92
CA GLU A 246 14.49 -28.14 6.03
C GLU A 246 14.18 -29.17 4.92
N ALA A 247 15.20 -29.55 4.16
CA ALA A 247 15.06 -30.60 3.17
C ALA A 247 14.55 -31.87 3.88
N ALA A 248 13.48 -32.47 3.36
CA ALA A 248 13.01 -33.74 3.87
C ALA A 248 14.17 -34.76 3.75
N PRO A 249 14.49 -35.50 4.84
CA PRO A 249 15.62 -36.43 4.86
C PRO A 249 15.46 -37.60 3.87
#